data_AF-A0A8J4VTE0-F1
#
_entry.id   AF-A0A8J4VTE0-F1
#
_cell.length_a   1.000
_cell.length_b   1.000
_cell.length_c   1.000
_cell.angle_alpha   90.00
_cell.angle_beta   90.00
_cell.angle_gamma   90.00
#
_symmetry.space_group_name_H-M   'P 1'
#
loop_
_entity.id
_entity.type
_entity.pdbx_description
1 polymer ?
#
loop_
_entity_poly.entity_id
_entity_poly.type
_entity_poly.pdbx_seq_one_letter_code
_entity_poly.pdbx_strand_id
1 'polypeptide(L)'
;MASPSLLGSATSSFHGQSPLFKSPMSVRAVPRNGVVLTTVKAAAGAAVLVEKSEAEKPSRLKATYIEKIIPKLKEEFSYHNILQVPKIKKIVVNCGIGDAQQNSKGLEAAMNDLALITGQRPIKTRAKNAIATFKIREGQPLGIAVTLRGSMMYSFLDRLINLAFPRTRDFQGVNPNSFDGHGNYSIGIREQSVFPEIRYDALGKPRGMDVCIATTAKTDQEAQRLLALMGMPFREGGGSEMVRKKKLKAHHFGSKSRGRSRR
;
A
#
# COMPACT_ATOMS: atom_id res chain seq x y z
N MET A 1 12.89 -58.63 -53.04
CA MET A 1 12.24 -59.67 -52.20
C MET A 1 11.10 -59.01 -51.45
N ALA A 2 10.00 -59.74 -51.31
CA ALA A 2 8.63 -59.24 -51.25
C ALA A 2 8.23 -58.52 -49.94
N SER A 3 7.34 -57.54 -50.09
CA SER A 3 6.30 -57.11 -49.12
C SER A 3 5.30 -58.26 -48.83
N PRO A 4 4.34 -58.22 -47.86
CA PRO A 4 3.67 -57.01 -47.35
C PRO A 4 3.14 -57.04 -45.88
N SER A 5 2.50 -55.90 -45.53
CA SER A 5 1.51 -55.59 -44.48
C SER A 5 0.69 -56.72 -43.84
N LEU A 6 0.27 -56.51 -42.57
CA LEU A 6 -1.09 -56.80 -42.10
C LEU A 6 -1.44 -56.04 -40.80
N LEU A 7 -2.58 -55.34 -40.84
CA LEU A 7 -3.35 -54.85 -39.69
C LEU A 7 -3.86 -56.03 -38.83
N GLY A 8 -4.12 -55.78 -37.54
CA GLY A 8 -4.93 -56.67 -36.73
C GLY A 8 -5.19 -56.14 -35.31
N SER A 9 -6.38 -55.58 -35.12
CA SER A 9 -7.01 -55.23 -33.83
C SER A 9 -7.26 -56.45 -32.94
N ALA A 10 -7.00 -56.35 -31.64
CA ALA A 10 -7.67 -57.19 -30.64
C ALA A 10 -7.80 -56.46 -29.30
N THR A 11 -9.06 -56.23 -28.94
CA THR A 11 -9.59 -55.86 -27.63
C THR A 11 -9.29 -56.92 -26.59
N SER A 12 -8.71 -56.54 -25.45
CA SER A 12 -8.71 -57.39 -24.24
C SER A 12 -9.20 -56.59 -23.04
N SER A 13 -10.44 -56.89 -22.68
CA SER A 13 -11.16 -56.53 -21.47
C SER A 13 -10.45 -57.12 -20.24
N PHE A 14 -9.97 -56.27 -19.33
CA PHE A 14 -9.57 -56.69 -17.99
C PHE A 14 -10.51 -56.06 -16.96
N HIS A 15 -11.42 -56.88 -16.45
CA HIS A 15 -12.26 -56.58 -15.30
C HIS A 15 -11.40 -56.69 -14.04
N GLY A 16 -11.16 -55.55 -13.38
CA GLY A 16 -10.57 -55.50 -12.05
C GLY A 16 -11.45 -54.68 -11.12
N GLN A 17 -12.33 -55.36 -10.39
CA GLN A 17 -13.12 -54.78 -9.31
C GLN A 17 -12.21 -54.43 -8.12
N SER A 18 -12.31 -53.21 -7.61
CA SER A 18 -11.99 -52.86 -6.22
C SER A 18 -12.77 -51.61 -5.79
N PRO A 19 -13.05 -51.43 -4.48
CA PRO A 19 -14.40 -51.14 -4.01
C PRO A 19 -14.77 -49.66 -3.93
N LEU A 20 -16.07 -49.43 -4.15
CA LEU A 20 -16.82 -48.20 -3.87
C LEU A 20 -16.55 -47.70 -2.45
N PHE A 21 -15.85 -46.56 -2.33
CA PHE A 21 -15.76 -45.82 -1.10
C PHE A 21 -17.13 -45.18 -0.81
N LYS A 22 -17.77 -45.65 0.27
CA LYS A 22 -19.07 -45.18 0.76
C LYS A 22 -18.99 -43.70 1.13
N SER A 23 -19.92 -42.92 0.59
CA SER A 23 -20.34 -41.62 1.11
C SER A 23 -20.85 -41.77 2.56
N PRO A 24 -20.38 -40.99 3.54
CA PRO A 24 -21.07 -40.92 4.81
C PRO A 24 -22.33 -40.08 4.69
N MET A 25 -23.40 -40.66 5.24
CA MET A 25 -24.75 -40.14 5.31
C MET A 25 -24.84 -38.74 5.94
N SER A 26 -25.85 -38.01 5.44
CA SER A 26 -26.62 -36.97 6.10
C SER A 26 -26.51 -36.92 7.64
N VAL A 27 -25.87 -35.88 8.16
CA VAL A 27 -26.07 -35.42 9.55
C VAL A 27 -27.01 -34.22 9.50
N ARG A 28 -28.20 -34.41 10.06
CA ARG A 28 -29.25 -33.41 10.25
C ARG A 28 -28.83 -32.43 11.36
N ALA A 29 -29.12 -31.15 11.15
CA ALA A 29 -28.66 -30.00 11.92
C ALA A 29 -29.00 -29.99 13.43
N VAL A 30 -28.11 -29.37 14.21
CA VAL A 30 -28.43 -28.69 15.47
C VAL A 30 -27.81 -27.27 15.39
N PRO A 31 -28.56 -26.19 15.66
CA PRO A 31 -28.02 -24.84 15.61
C PRO A 31 -27.27 -24.54 16.91
N ARG A 32 -26.01 -24.15 16.82
CA ARG A 32 -25.30 -23.50 17.94
C ARG A 32 -24.87 -22.11 17.49
N ASN A 33 -25.75 -21.15 17.76
CA ASN A 33 -25.36 -19.76 17.95
C ASN A 33 -24.26 -19.71 19.00
N GLY A 34 -23.05 -19.35 18.57
CA GLY A 34 -21.89 -19.13 19.41
C GLY A 34 -21.07 -18.01 18.80
N VAL A 35 -21.55 -16.78 19.01
CA VAL A 35 -20.84 -15.54 18.67
C VAL A 35 -19.54 -15.52 19.47
N VAL A 36 -18.39 -15.72 18.80
CA VAL A 36 -17.09 -15.43 19.40
C VAL A 36 -16.73 -13.98 19.07
N LEU A 37 -17.18 -13.08 19.93
CA LEU A 37 -16.74 -11.68 20.00
C LEU A 37 -15.38 -11.66 20.72
N THR A 38 -14.29 -11.44 19.99
CA THR A 38 -13.04 -11.00 20.63
C THR A 38 -13.11 -9.48 20.80
N THR A 39 -13.40 -9.05 22.02
CA THR A 39 -13.33 -7.64 22.43
C THR A 39 -11.87 -7.21 22.58
N VAL A 40 -11.40 -6.30 21.73
CA VAL A 40 -10.18 -5.53 22.00
C VAL A 40 -10.62 -4.15 22.50
N LYS A 41 -10.17 -3.79 23.70
CA LYS A 41 -10.60 -2.61 24.45
C LYS A 41 -10.18 -1.33 23.72
N ALA A 42 -11.15 -0.44 23.52
CA ALA A 42 -11.00 0.81 22.78
C ALA A 42 -10.31 1.90 23.61
N ALA A 43 -9.35 2.59 22.98
CA ALA A 43 -9.14 4.03 23.15
C ALA A 43 -9.50 4.67 21.80
N ALA A 44 -10.07 5.88 21.85
CA ALA A 44 -10.97 6.43 20.85
C ALA A 44 -10.37 6.69 19.44
N GLY A 45 -10.46 5.70 18.55
CA GLY A 45 -10.17 5.88 17.12
C GLY A 45 -11.01 4.92 16.27
N ALA A 46 -11.59 5.43 15.17
CA ALA A 46 -12.51 4.72 14.29
C ALA A 46 -11.89 3.49 13.61
N ALA A 47 -11.82 2.37 14.31
CA ALA A 47 -11.64 1.05 13.72
C ALA A 47 -13.00 0.59 13.18
N VAL A 48 -13.15 0.61 11.86
CA VAL A 48 -14.33 0.01 11.22
C VAL A 48 -14.26 -1.50 11.45
N LEU A 49 -15.20 -2.01 12.25
CA LEU A 49 -15.43 -3.44 12.44
C LEU A 49 -15.69 -4.09 11.07
N VAL A 50 -14.81 -5.00 10.66
CA VAL A 50 -14.94 -5.74 9.40
C VAL A 50 -15.59 -7.08 9.71
N GLU A 51 -16.78 -7.31 9.20
CA GLU A 51 -17.43 -8.62 9.27
C GLU A 51 -16.70 -9.62 8.37
N LYS A 52 -16.45 -10.83 8.90
CA LYS A 52 -15.64 -11.89 8.24
C LYS A 52 -16.18 -12.30 6.86
N SER A 53 -17.49 -12.17 6.61
CA SER A 53 -18.15 -12.52 5.35
C SER A 53 -17.88 -11.52 4.21
N GLU A 54 -17.56 -10.25 4.51
CA GLU A 54 -17.21 -9.24 3.49
C GLU A 54 -15.73 -9.32 3.06
N ALA A 55 -14.90 -10.07 3.79
CA ALA A 55 -13.46 -10.15 3.60
C ALA A 55 -13.03 -11.04 2.41
N GLU A 56 -13.88 -11.95 1.95
CA GLU A 56 -13.54 -12.95 0.92
C GLU A 56 -13.65 -12.41 -0.52
N LYS A 57 -14.17 -11.20 -0.73
CA LYS A 57 -14.24 -10.61 -2.08
C LYS A 57 -12.81 -10.30 -2.58
N PRO A 58 -12.45 -10.62 -3.84
CA PRO A 58 -11.10 -10.40 -4.40
C PRO A 58 -10.67 -8.91 -4.46
N SER A 59 -11.54 -7.99 -4.08
CA SER A 59 -11.22 -6.57 -3.88
C SER A 59 -12.11 -5.95 -2.80
N ARG A 60 -12.00 -6.43 -1.55
CA ARG A 60 -12.75 -5.90 -0.39
C ARG A 60 -12.79 -4.37 -0.38
N LEU A 61 -11.62 -3.70 -0.42
CA LEU A 61 -11.56 -2.23 -0.40
C LEU A 61 -12.26 -1.56 -1.59
N LYS A 62 -12.28 -2.19 -2.77
CA LYS A 62 -12.98 -1.64 -3.94
C LYS A 62 -14.49 -1.70 -3.75
N ALA A 63 -15.01 -2.80 -3.20
CA ALA A 63 -16.42 -2.95 -2.86
C ALA A 63 -16.83 -1.97 -1.76
N THR A 64 -16.06 -1.92 -0.67
CA THR A 64 -16.27 -0.97 0.43
C THR A 64 -16.26 0.48 -0.06
N TYR A 65 -15.37 0.82 -0.99
CA TYR A 65 -15.32 2.15 -1.59
C TYR A 65 -16.65 2.51 -2.28
N ILE A 66 -17.15 1.62 -3.14
CA ILE A 66 -18.38 1.87 -3.91
C ILE A 66 -19.62 1.89 -3.01
N GLU A 67 -19.76 0.89 -2.13
CA GLU A 67 -20.96 0.66 -1.34
C GLU A 67 -21.07 1.63 -0.15
N LYS A 68 -19.96 1.88 0.57
CA LYS A 68 -19.97 2.56 1.88
C LYS A 68 -19.29 3.94 1.85
N ILE A 69 -18.20 4.12 1.10
CA ILE A 69 -17.40 5.36 1.16
C ILE A 69 -17.95 6.45 0.25
N ILE A 70 -18.38 6.11 -0.97
CA ILE A 70 -18.97 7.09 -1.91
C ILE A 70 -20.18 7.83 -1.31
N PRO A 71 -21.19 7.14 -0.71
CA PRO A 71 -22.33 7.81 -0.11
C PRO A 71 -21.91 8.76 1.02
N LYS A 72 -21.03 8.29 1.92
CA LYS A 72 -20.54 9.09 3.06
C LYS A 72 -19.81 10.35 2.62
N LEU A 73 -18.91 10.26 1.64
CA LEU A 73 -18.20 11.44 1.12
C LEU A 73 -19.14 12.41 0.40
N LYS A 74 -20.16 11.89 -0.29
CA LYS A 74 -21.17 12.72 -0.95
C LYS A 74 -22.00 13.50 0.06
N GLU A 75 -22.39 12.88 1.17
CA GLU A 75 -23.13 13.53 2.25
C GLU A 75 -22.26 14.57 2.99
N GLU A 76 -21.03 14.20 3.38
CA GLU A 76 -20.14 15.07 4.14
C GLU A 76 -19.71 16.33 3.37
N PHE A 77 -19.41 16.20 2.07
CA PHE A 77 -18.92 17.31 1.25
C PHE A 77 -19.97 17.88 0.28
N SER A 78 -21.21 17.34 0.30
CA SER A 78 -22.34 17.81 -0.51
C SER A 78 -22.01 17.97 -2.01
N TYR A 79 -21.32 16.98 -2.59
CA TYR A 79 -20.96 17.00 -4.01
C TYR A 79 -22.20 16.97 -4.91
N HIS A 80 -22.21 17.85 -5.93
CA HIS A 80 -23.31 17.92 -6.90
C HIS A 80 -23.32 16.72 -7.86
N ASN A 81 -22.14 16.19 -8.21
CA ASN A 81 -22.00 15.07 -9.13
C ASN A 81 -21.23 13.92 -8.46
N ILE A 82 -21.71 12.69 -8.64
CA ILE A 82 -21.09 11.46 -8.13
C ILE A 82 -19.65 11.33 -8.65
N LEU A 83 -19.36 11.78 -9.87
CA LEU A 83 -18.02 11.73 -10.47
C LEU A 83 -17.02 12.72 -9.84
N GLN A 84 -17.48 13.68 -9.02
CA GLN A 84 -16.61 14.58 -8.26
C GLN A 84 -16.00 13.92 -7.02
N VAL A 85 -16.59 12.79 -6.57
CA VAL A 85 -16.11 12.09 -5.38
C VAL A 85 -14.65 11.66 -5.57
N PRO A 86 -13.75 11.98 -4.61
CA PRO A 86 -12.35 11.61 -4.68
C PRO A 86 -12.14 10.10 -4.83
N LYS A 87 -11.20 9.72 -5.71
CA LYS A 87 -10.75 8.35 -5.91
C LYS A 87 -9.24 8.25 -5.87
N ILE A 88 -8.71 7.08 -5.53
CA ILE A 88 -7.28 6.80 -5.67
C ILE A 88 -6.99 6.57 -7.16
N LYS A 89 -6.04 7.32 -7.72
CA LYS A 89 -5.64 7.24 -9.13
C LYS A 89 -4.54 6.21 -9.36
N LYS A 90 -3.54 6.19 -8.48
CA LYS A 90 -2.40 5.26 -8.52
C LYS A 90 -1.70 5.26 -7.16
N ILE A 91 -1.00 4.19 -6.86
CA ILE A 91 -0.02 4.15 -5.78
C ILE A 91 1.35 3.92 -6.41
N VAL A 92 2.31 4.78 -6.12
CA VAL A 92 3.70 4.62 -6.54
C VAL A 92 4.50 4.16 -5.33
N VAL A 93 5.14 3.01 -5.43
CA VAL A 93 6.07 2.54 -4.42
C VAL A 93 7.48 2.72 -4.96
N ASN A 94 8.30 3.44 -4.21
CA ASN A 94 9.67 3.79 -4.56
C ASN A 94 10.63 3.24 -3.50
N CYS A 95 11.77 2.74 -3.93
CA CYS A 95 12.85 2.31 -3.05
C CYS A 95 14.15 2.96 -3.54
N GLY A 96 14.68 3.89 -2.73
CA GLY A 96 16.01 4.45 -2.94
C GLY A 96 17.08 3.54 -2.35
N ILE A 97 18.04 3.11 -3.16
CA ILE A 97 19.13 2.23 -2.73
C ILE A 97 20.44 2.97 -2.97
N GLY A 98 20.99 3.62 -1.94
CA GLY A 98 22.22 4.41 -2.06
C GLY A 98 23.44 3.61 -2.55
N ASP A 99 23.50 2.32 -2.19
CA ASP A 99 24.61 1.42 -2.58
C ASP A 99 24.39 0.75 -3.96
N ALA A 100 23.34 1.12 -4.70
CA ALA A 100 22.93 0.43 -5.94
C ALA A 100 23.99 0.47 -7.04
N GLN A 101 24.79 1.54 -7.10
CA GLN A 101 25.82 1.71 -8.12
C GLN A 101 26.93 0.66 -8.03
N GLN A 102 27.30 0.24 -6.82
CA GLN A 102 28.39 -0.71 -6.59
C GLN A 102 27.90 -2.16 -6.62
N ASN A 103 26.65 -2.39 -6.19
CA ASN A 103 26.11 -3.73 -5.95
C ASN A 103 24.89 -4.04 -6.82
N SER A 104 25.13 -4.47 -8.06
CA SER A 104 24.08 -4.89 -9.01
C SER A 104 23.21 -6.03 -8.45
N LYS A 105 23.83 -7.02 -7.78
CA LYS A 105 23.13 -8.13 -7.11
C LYS A 105 22.18 -7.65 -6.03
N GLY A 106 22.60 -6.64 -5.27
CA GLY A 106 21.77 -6.03 -4.23
C GLY A 106 20.53 -5.36 -4.81
N LEU A 107 20.65 -4.73 -5.97
CA LEU A 107 19.51 -4.13 -6.66
C LEU A 107 18.53 -5.21 -7.16
N GLU A 108 19.03 -6.31 -7.73
CA GLU A 108 18.18 -7.39 -8.22
C GLU A 108 17.43 -8.12 -7.09
N ALA A 109 18.08 -8.33 -5.94
CA ALA A 109 17.42 -8.86 -4.76
C ALA A 109 16.23 -7.98 -4.33
N ALA A 110 16.44 -6.66 -4.22
CA ALA A 110 15.34 -5.75 -3.87
C ALA A 110 14.25 -5.66 -4.93
N MET A 111 14.56 -5.90 -6.21
CA MET A 111 13.52 -5.99 -7.23
C MET A 111 12.62 -7.20 -7.01
N ASN A 112 13.20 -8.33 -6.60
CA ASN A 112 12.44 -9.54 -6.28
C ASN A 112 11.59 -9.33 -5.02
N ASP A 113 12.16 -8.70 -3.98
CA ASP A 113 11.42 -8.40 -2.75
C ASP A 113 10.21 -7.48 -3.03
N LEU A 114 10.41 -6.40 -3.79
CA LEU A 114 9.31 -5.51 -4.18
C LEU A 114 8.28 -6.23 -5.06
N ALA A 115 8.72 -7.15 -5.93
CA ALA A 115 7.83 -7.94 -6.76
C ALA A 115 6.98 -8.90 -5.92
N LEU A 116 7.53 -9.50 -4.86
CA LEU A 116 6.77 -10.33 -3.93
C LEU A 116 5.71 -9.52 -3.16
N ILE A 117 6.10 -8.34 -2.66
CA ILE A 117 5.20 -7.46 -1.89
C ILE A 117 4.05 -6.94 -2.76
N THR A 118 4.36 -6.48 -3.98
CA THR A 118 3.38 -5.81 -4.84
C THR A 118 2.68 -6.73 -5.82
N GLY A 119 3.28 -7.88 -6.13
CA GLY A 119 2.85 -8.79 -7.20
C GLY A 119 3.21 -8.28 -8.60
N GLN A 120 3.95 -7.18 -8.71
CA GLN A 120 4.33 -6.57 -9.98
C GLN A 120 5.85 -6.38 -10.05
N ARG A 121 6.46 -6.78 -11.17
CA ARG A 121 7.88 -6.57 -11.39
C ARG A 121 8.19 -5.07 -11.47
N PRO A 122 9.09 -4.55 -10.63
CA PRO A 122 9.37 -3.13 -10.59
C PRO A 122 10.36 -2.71 -11.69
N ILE A 123 10.50 -1.40 -11.89
CA ILE A 123 11.36 -0.77 -12.90
C ILE A 123 12.61 -0.19 -12.23
N LYS A 124 13.79 -0.39 -12.82
CA LYS A 124 15.05 0.22 -12.38
C LYS A 124 15.05 1.71 -12.76
N THR A 125 15.14 2.61 -11.78
CA THR A 125 15.25 4.06 -12.02
C THR A 125 16.70 4.45 -12.26
N ARG A 126 16.93 5.28 -13.29
CA ARG A 126 18.27 5.74 -13.69
C ARG A 126 18.47 7.21 -13.37
N ALA A 127 19.71 7.58 -13.05
CA ALA A 127 20.11 8.96 -12.85
C ALA A 127 19.93 9.78 -14.13
N LYS A 128 19.29 10.94 -14.02
CA LYS A 128 19.14 11.88 -15.15
C LYS A 128 20.39 12.74 -15.36
N ASN A 129 21.00 13.19 -14.25
CA ASN A 129 22.12 14.12 -14.25
C ASN A 129 23.30 13.51 -13.47
N ALA A 130 24.52 13.86 -13.85
CA ALA A 130 25.71 13.54 -13.07
C ALA A 130 25.86 14.50 -11.88
N ILE A 131 26.09 13.95 -10.68
CA ILE A 131 26.30 14.75 -9.46
C ILE A 131 27.52 14.19 -8.72
N ALA A 132 28.61 14.96 -8.71
CA ALA A 132 29.90 14.54 -8.16
C ALA A 132 29.84 14.23 -6.65
N THR A 133 29.09 15.02 -5.87
CA THR A 133 28.95 14.84 -4.41
C THR A 133 28.45 13.44 -4.03
N PHE A 134 27.53 12.88 -4.83
CA PHE A 134 26.99 11.54 -4.62
C PHE A 134 27.73 10.46 -5.43
N LYS A 135 28.78 10.83 -6.17
CA LYS A 135 29.55 9.95 -7.07
C LYS A 135 28.72 9.28 -8.17
N ILE A 136 27.60 9.92 -8.55
CA ILE A 136 26.63 9.42 -9.53
C ILE A 136 26.97 9.94 -10.93
N ARG A 137 26.94 9.05 -11.93
CA ARG A 137 27.02 9.38 -13.36
C ARG A 137 25.66 9.20 -14.04
N GLU A 138 25.45 9.89 -15.15
CA GLU A 138 24.22 9.80 -15.93
C GLU A 138 23.95 8.36 -16.41
N GLY A 139 22.67 7.98 -16.39
CA GLY A 139 22.23 6.65 -16.80
C GLY A 139 22.50 5.51 -15.80
N GLN A 140 23.19 5.77 -14.68
CA GLN A 140 23.43 4.76 -13.65
C GLN A 140 22.13 4.39 -12.90
N PRO A 141 21.92 3.11 -12.56
CA PRO A 141 20.77 2.69 -11.77
C PRO A 141 20.93 3.14 -10.31
N LEU A 142 19.92 3.82 -9.78
CA LEU A 142 19.91 4.37 -8.41
C LEU A 142 18.87 3.72 -7.50
N GLY A 143 17.76 3.27 -8.07
CA GLY A 143 16.65 2.78 -7.29
C GLY A 143 15.68 1.95 -8.10
N ILE A 144 14.56 1.66 -7.47
CA ILE A 144 13.53 0.79 -7.99
C ILE A 144 12.18 1.45 -7.73
N ALA A 145 11.32 1.49 -8.73
CA ALA A 145 9.97 2.03 -8.59
C ALA A 145 8.94 1.13 -9.25
N VAL A 146 7.75 1.07 -8.67
CA VAL A 146 6.59 0.38 -9.24
C VAL A 146 5.36 1.26 -9.11
N THR A 147 4.51 1.26 -10.14
CA THR A 147 3.24 1.99 -10.11
C THR A 147 2.08 1.03 -10.18
N LEU A 148 1.32 0.96 -9.10
CA LEU A 148 0.14 0.13 -8.94
C LEU A 148 -1.11 0.90 -9.36
N ARG A 149 -1.98 0.24 -10.13
CA ARG A 149 -3.28 0.75 -10.59
C ARG A 149 -4.33 -0.36 -10.53
N GLY A 150 -5.61 0.01 -10.66
CA GLY A 150 -6.70 -0.96 -10.74
C GLY A 150 -6.87 -1.75 -9.43
N SER A 151 -7.12 -3.06 -9.54
CA SER A 151 -7.31 -3.95 -8.40
C SER A 151 -6.06 -4.10 -7.52
N MET A 152 -4.88 -4.23 -8.14
CA MET A 152 -3.62 -4.45 -7.43
C MET A 152 -3.26 -3.30 -6.47
N MET A 153 -3.63 -2.08 -6.84
CA MET A 153 -3.50 -0.90 -5.98
C MET A 153 -4.33 -1.05 -4.69
N TYR A 154 -5.60 -1.46 -4.81
CA TYR A 154 -6.46 -1.67 -3.65
C TYR A 154 -5.98 -2.86 -2.81
N SER A 155 -5.55 -3.96 -3.42
CA SER A 155 -4.99 -5.10 -2.68
C SER A 155 -3.71 -4.73 -1.92
N PHE A 156 -2.82 -3.95 -2.53
CA PHE A 156 -1.62 -3.46 -1.84
C PHE A 156 -1.97 -2.52 -0.69
N LEU A 157 -2.92 -1.59 -0.89
CA LEU A 157 -3.35 -0.69 0.17
C LEU A 157 -3.98 -1.44 1.35
N ASP A 158 -4.76 -2.49 1.07
CA ASP A 158 -5.36 -3.33 2.11
C ASP A 158 -4.30 -4.07 2.93
N ARG A 159 -3.29 -4.66 2.27
CA ARG A 159 -2.14 -5.29 2.95
C ARG A 159 -1.33 -4.26 3.74
N LEU A 160 -1.18 -3.05 3.23
CA LEU A 160 -0.44 -1.99 3.90
C LEU A 160 -1.15 -1.56 5.19
N ILE A 161 -2.46 -1.35 5.14
CA ILE A 161 -3.25 -0.89 6.29
C ILE A 161 -3.42 -2.00 7.34
N ASN A 162 -3.89 -3.17 6.91
CA ASN A 162 -4.31 -4.23 7.84
C ASN A 162 -3.15 -5.15 8.30
N LEU A 163 -2.06 -5.21 7.52
CA LEU A 163 -0.96 -6.15 7.74
C LEU A 163 0.34 -5.43 8.10
N ALA A 164 0.76 -4.44 7.30
CA ALA A 164 2.08 -3.83 7.46
C ALA A 164 2.14 -2.85 8.65
N PHE A 165 1.16 -1.95 8.81
CA PHE A 165 1.20 -0.99 9.92
C PHE A 165 1.17 -1.63 11.31
N PRO A 166 0.29 -2.61 11.61
CA PRO A 166 0.29 -3.24 12.93
C PRO A 166 1.60 -3.97 13.27
N ARG A 167 2.35 -4.40 12.25
CA ARG A 167 3.65 -5.09 12.40
C ARG A 167 4.83 -4.12 12.42
N THR A 168 4.60 -2.84 12.17
CA THR A 168 5.65 -1.83 12.21
C THR A 168 6.06 -1.59 13.66
N ARG A 169 7.37 -1.62 13.94
CA ARG A 169 7.91 -1.36 15.28
C ARG A 169 7.54 0.06 15.74
N ASP A 170 7.04 0.19 16.97
CA ASP A 170 6.64 1.44 17.61
C ASP A 170 5.60 2.25 16.81
N PHE A 171 4.59 1.56 16.25
CA PHE A 171 3.55 2.21 15.45
C PHE A 171 2.60 3.07 16.30
N GLN A 172 2.61 4.39 16.08
CA GLN A 172 1.74 5.38 16.75
C GLN A 172 0.66 5.96 15.82
N GLY A 173 0.47 5.38 14.64
CA GLY A 173 -0.32 5.98 13.56
C GLY A 173 0.54 6.80 12.59
N VAL A 174 0.01 6.99 11.38
CA VAL A 174 0.64 7.77 10.32
C VAL A 174 0.42 9.26 10.53
N ASN A 175 1.37 10.07 10.08
CA ASN A 175 1.30 11.53 10.24
C ASN A 175 0.20 12.11 9.34
N PRO A 176 -0.80 12.83 9.89
CA PRO A 176 -1.82 13.49 9.09
C PRO A 176 -1.31 14.73 8.34
N ASN A 177 -0.11 15.22 8.62
CA ASN A 177 0.47 16.39 7.94
C ASN A 177 1.31 16.03 6.69
N SER A 178 1.37 14.76 6.30
CA SER A 178 2.16 14.29 5.15
C SER A 178 1.45 14.42 3.79
N PHE A 179 0.46 15.33 3.70
CA PHE A 179 -0.17 15.69 2.42
C PHE A 179 0.59 16.81 1.71
N ASP A 180 0.44 16.88 0.39
CA ASP A 180 1.15 17.83 -0.47
C ASP A 180 0.39 19.12 -0.79
N GLY A 181 -0.74 19.37 -0.14
CA GLY A 181 -1.62 20.52 -0.41
C GLY A 181 -2.62 20.30 -1.55
N HIS A 182 -2.46 19.22 -2.32
CA HIS A 182 -3.27 18.90 -3.50
C HIS A 182 -3.91 17.51 -3.36
N GLY A 183 -4.08 17.02 -2.13
CA GLY A 183 -4.76 15.76 -1.86
C GLY A 183 -3.95 14.50 -2.16
N ASN A 184 -2.64 14.58 -2.40
CA ASN A 184 -1.79 13.39 -2.47
C ASN A 184 -1.11 13.16 -1.12
N TYR A 185 -0.89 11.89 -0.80
CA TYR A 185 -0.34 11.48 0.49
C TYR A 185 0.93 10.66 0.30
N SER A 186 1.96 10.93 1.09
CA SER A 186 3.22 10.19 1.05
C SER A 186 3.60 9.66 2.42
N ILE A 187 4.02 8.40 2.47
CA ILE A 187 4.50 7.75 3.70
C ILE A 187 5.82 7.04 3.44
N GLY A 188 6.73 7.12 4.41
CA GLY A 188 7.97 6.38 4.42
C GLY A 188 7.86 5.18 5.36
N ILE A 189 8.19 3.99 4.85
CA ILE A 189 8.34 2.76 5.61
C ILE A 189 9.84 2.52 5.78
N ARG A 190 10.30 2.40 7.03
CA ARG A 190 11.74 2.25 7.33
C ARG A 190 12.28 0.88 6.95
N GLU A 191 11.48 -0.16 7.09
CA GLU A 191 11.90 -1.56 6.90
C GLU A 191 10.84 -2.36 6.12
N GLN A 192 11.29 -3.16 5.17
CA GLN A 192 10.42 -4.04 4.35
C GLN A 192 9.94 -5.29 5.10
N SER A 193 10.52 -5.61 6.26
CA SER A 193 10.17 -6.75 7.14
C SER A 193 8.73 -6.71 7.66
N VAL A 194 8.05 -5.56 7.53
CA VAL A 194 6.63 -5.41 7.88
C VAL A 194 5.71 -6.29 7.03
N PHE A 195 6.12 -6.63 5.81
CA PHE A 195 5.38 -7.50 4.90
C PHE A 195 5.70 -8.98 5.16
N PRO A 196 4.70 -9.84 5.44
CA PRO A 196 4.92 -11.26 5.70
C PRO A 196 5.46 -12.05 4.49
N GLU A 197 5.30 -11.52 3.28
CA GLU A 197 5.83 -12.12 2.05
C GLU A 197 7.36 -12.15 2.03
N ILE A 198 8.01 -11.27 2.81
CA ILE A 198 9.45 -11.21 2.94
C ILE A 198 9.90 -12.07 4.11
N ARG A 199 10.78 -13.04 3.83
CA ARG A 199 11.43 -13.85 4.85
C ARG A 199 12.55 -13.04 5.50
N TYR A 200 12.56 -12.98 6.83
CA TYR A 200 13.57 -12.25 7.59
C TYR A 200 14.99 -12.73 7.29
N ASP A 201 15.19 -14.04 7.16
CA ASP A 201 16.51 -14.65 6.90
C ASP A 201 17.08 -14.33 5.52
N ALA A 202 16.22 -13.97 4.56
CA ALA A 202 16.64 -13.60 3.21
C ALA A 202 17.04 -12.11 3.11
N LEU A 203 16.74 -11.30 4.13
CA LEU A 203 17.07 -9.89 4.15
C LEU A 203 18.54 -9.70 4.54
N GLY A 204 19.37 -9.28 3.58
CA GLY A 204 20.76 -8.92 3.86
C GLY A 204 20.86 -7.60 4.65
N LYS A 205 20.50 -6.48 4.02
CA LYS A 205 20.46 -5.15 4.66
C LYS A 205 19.02 -4.66 4.72
N PRO A 206 18.57 -4.05 5.84
CA PRO A 206 17.23 -3.46 5.91
C PRO A 206 17.13 -2.32 4.89
N ARG A 207 16.02 -2.29 4.16
CA ARG A 207 15.73 -1.27 3.16
C ARG A 207 14.39 -0.64 3.45
N GLY A 208 14.32 0.68 3.30
CA GLY A 208 13.08 1.41 3.35
C GLY A 208 12.35 1.40 2.01
N MET A 209 11.11 1.89 2.03
CA MET A 209 10.36 2.24 0.83
C MET A 209 9.50 3.47 1.10
N ASP A 210 9.29 4.27 0.07
CA ASP A 210 8.35 5.38 0.07
C ASP A 210 7.12 4.96 -0.71
N VAL A 211 5.95 5.20 -0.14
CA VAL A 211 4.66 4.93 -0.77
C VAL A 211 3.95 6.25 -0.98
N CYS A 212 3.73 6.61 -2.25
CA CYS A 212 3.00 7.80 -2.66
C CYS A 212 1.62 7.40 -3.18
N ILE A 213 0.58 7.81 -2.46
CA ILE A 213 -0.82 7.60 -2.82
C ILE A 213 -1.30 8.85 -3.56
N ALA A 214 -1.53 8.72 -4.86
CA ALA A 214 -2.08 9.80 -5.67
C ALA A 214 -3.61 9.68 -5.72
N THR A 215 -4.31 10.75 -5.36
CA THR A 215 -5.78 10.80 -5.42
C THR A 215 -6.24 11.81 -6.46
N THR A 216 -7.56 11.89 -6.66
CA THR A 216 -8.19 12.95 -7.46
C THR A 216 -8.76 14.09 -6.61
N ALA A 217 -8.58 14.05 -5.29
CA ALA A 217 -9.02 15.12 -4.41
C ALA A 217 -8.32 16.43 -4.80
N LYS A 218 -8.99 17.56 -4.58
CA LYS A 218 -8.37 18.87 -4.79
C LYS A 218 -7.79 19.44 -3.51
N THR A 219 -8.32 19.00 -2.37
CA THR A 219 -7.93 19.49 -1.04
C THR A 219 -7.48 18.33 -0.17
N ASP A 220 -6.60 18.64 0.80
CA ASP A 220 -6.08 17.64 1.72
C ASP A 220 -7.17 17.10 2.67
N GLN A 221 -8.19 17.90 2.99
CA GLN A 221 -9.28 17.49 3.86
C GLN A 221 -10.10 16.34 3.25
N GLU A 222 -10.44 16.46 1.97
CA GLU A 222 -11.12 15.41 1.20
C GLU A 222 -10.28 14.13 1.12
N ALA A 223 -8.98 14.27 0.86
CA ALA A 223 -8.06 13.14 0.74
C ALA A 223 -7.83 12.44 2.09
N GLN A 224 -7.65 13.20 3.16
CA GLN A 224 -7.53 12.69 4.51
C GLN A 224 -8.78 11.94 4.93
N ARG A 225 -9.96 12.50 4.62
CA ARG A 225 -11.22 11.84 4.94
C ARG A 225 -11.42 10.55 4.14
N LEU A 226 -11.11 10.57 2.86
CA LEU A 226 -11.10 9.37 2.01
C LEU A 226 -10.20 8.28 2.60
N LEU A 227 -8.95 8.60 2.92
CA LEU A 227 -8.00 7.63 3.49
C LEU A 227 -8.44 7.12 4.86
N ALA A 228 -8.99 7.99 5.72
CA ALA A 228 -9.51 7.61 7.03
C ALA A 228 -10.69 6.64 6.92
N LEU A 229 -11.63 6.89 5.98
CA LEU A 229 -12.76 5.99 5.71
C LEU A 229 -12.31 4.64 5.13
N MET A 230 -11.16 4.60 4.44
CA MET A 230 -10.54 3.34 3.99
C MET A 230 -9.77 2.61 5.10
N GLY A 231 -9.73 3.15 6.32
CA GLY A 231 -9.10 2.51 7.48
C GLY A 231 -7.67 2.96 7.75
N MET A 232 -7.19 4.04 7.13
CA MET A 232 -5.84 4.56 7.39
C MET A 232 -5.72 5.03 8.87
N PRO A 233 -4.79 4.46 9.66
CA PRO A 233 -4.63 4.81 11.06
C PRO A 233 -3.86 6.11 11.24
N PHE A 234 -4.53 7.26 11.20
CA PHE A 234 -3.91 8.55 11.51
C PHE A 234 -3.63 8.69 13.01
N ARG A 235 -2.49 9.30 13.36
CA ARG A 235 -2.15 9.60 14.76
C ARG A 235 -3.14 10.61 15.36
N GLU A 236 -3.74 10.24 16.47
CA GLU A 236 -4.57 11.12 17.30
C GLU A 236 -3.70 12.28 17.84
N GLY A 237 -4.03 13.52 17.47
CA GLY A 237 -3.28 14.73 17.88
C GLY A 237 -2.64 15.53 16.74
N GLY A 238 -2.77 15.10 15.47
CA GLY A 238 -2.28 15.87 14.32
C GLY A 238 -3.37 16.57 13.50
N GLY A 239 -4.63 16.56 13.95
CA GLY A 239 -5.75 17.21 13.24
C GLY A 239 -5.76 18.73 13.45
N SER A 240 -5.29 19.47 12.44
CA SER A 240 -5.75 20.82 12.06
C SER A 240 -6.09 21.86 13.15
N GLU A 241 -5.13 22.21 14.01
CA GLU A 241 -5.01 23.58 14.55
C GLU A 241 -3.95 24.37 13.77
N MET A 242 -4.13 24.51 12.45
CA MET A 242 -3.28 25.40 11.64
C MET A 242 -4.12 26.13 10.59
N VAL A 243 -5.17 26.80 11.05
CA VAL A 243 -5.49 28.10 10.45
C VAL A 243 -4.23 28.94 10.63
N ARG A 244 -3.62 29.31 9.51
CA ARG A 244 -2.37 30.07 9.36
C ARG A 244 -2.29 31.29 10.31
N LYS A 245 -1.92 31.10 11.57
CA LYS A 245 -1.18 32.12 12.32
C LYS A 245 0.28 32.02 11.88
N LYS A 246 0.56 32.46 10.65
CA LYS A 246 1.86 33.06 10.34
C LYS A 246 1.99 34.24 11.30
N LYS A 247 2.52 34.00 12.51
CA LYS A 247 3.21 35.03 13.27
C LYS A 247 4.37 35.45 12.36
N LEU A 248 4.14 36.49 11.57
CA LEU A 248 5.20 37.31 11.03
C LEU A 248 6.03 37.72 12.25
N LYS A 249 7.15 37.04 12.47
CA LYS A 249 8.23 37.59 13.30
C LYS A 249 8.67 38.82 12.53
N ALA A 250 8.12 39.98 12.89
CA ALA A 250 8.71 41.25 12.55
C ALA A 250 10.14 41.19 13.09
N HIS A 251 11.10 40.99 12.20
CA HIS A 251 12.49 41.18 12.54
C HIS A 251 12.62 42.64 12.99
N HIS A 252 12.95 42.80 14.25
CA HIS A 252 13.31 44.07 14.85
C HIS A 252 14.64 44.51 14.25
N PHE A 253 14.61 45.02 13.01
CA PHE A 253 15.73 45.71 12.40
C PHE A 253 15.81 47.08 13.07
N GLY A 254 16.45 47.09 14.24
CA GLY A 254 16.74 48.31 14.98
C GLY A 254 17.55 49.25 14.11
N SER A 255 16.97 50.41 13.80
CA SER A 255 17.66 51.54 13.21
C SER A 255 18.68 52.08 14.21
N LYS A 256 19.91 51.55 14.18
CA LYS A 256 21.06 52.17 14.85
C LYS A 256 21.94 52.87 13.81
N SER A 257 22.14 54.16 14.09
CA SER A 257 23.20 55.07 13.62
C SER A 257 23.28 55.41 12.13
N ARG A 258 22.47 56.40 11.70
CA ARG A 258 22.96 57.45 10.79
C ARG A 258 23.38 58.64 11.64
N GLY A 259 24.66 58.66 11.99
CA GLY A 259 25.26 59.71 12.80
C GLY A 259 26.76 59.70 12.63
N ARG A 260 27.24 60.12 11.46
CA ARG A 260 28.59 60.67 11.31
C ARG A 260 28.62 61.61 10.11
N SER A 261 28.27 62.85 10.40
CA SER A 261 28.64 64.03 9.62
C SER A 261 29.88 64.64 10.29
N ARG A 262 30.92 64.84 9.47
CA ARG A 262 31.99 65.87 9.54
C ARG A 262 32.76 66.05 10.86
N ARG A 263 34.04 65.67 10.84
CA ARG A 263 35.20 66.57 10.74
C ARG A 263 36.45 65.73 10.44
#